data_AF-A0A1F7FGX2-F1
#
_entry.id   AF-A0A1F7FGX2-F1
#
_cell.length_a   1.000
_cell.length_b   1.000
_cell.length_c   1.000
_cell.angle_alpha   90.00
_cell.angle_beta   90.00
_cell.angle_gamma   90.00
#
_symmetry.space_group_name_H-M   'P 1'
#
loop_
_entity.id
_entity.type
_entity.pdbx_description
1 polymer ?
#
loop_
_entity_poly.entity_id
_entity_poly.type
_entity_poly.pdbx_seq_one_letter_code
_entity_poly.pdbx_strand_id
1 'polypeptide(L)'
;MKKLLNNKGFTLTEMMIVIVIIGILAMIAIPKFMGTTTKAKLAEFAPVLMHIYSLQDSYYQEMDRYAADLKALDFSDPESKYFDYSMTGDSAGFVAKAMVKTSMKDGQGNDLKAEYVTMNQKKEHGGTENLRRVARW
;
A
#
# COMPACT_ATOMS: atom_id res chain seq x y z
N MET A 1 39.67 16.86 -53.12
CA MET A 1 38.57 17.70 -52.58
C MET A 1 38.41 17.39 -51.10
N LYS A 2 38.64 18.36 -50.21
CA LYS A 2 38.57 18.16 -48.75
C LYS A 2 37.18 18.62 -48.28
N LYS A 3 36.34 17.70 -47.81
CA LYS A 3 35.05 18.01 -47.16
C LYS A 3 35.34 18.79 -45.87
N LEU A 4 34.82 20.01 -45.75
CA LEU A 4 34.81 20.75 -44.49
C LEU A 4 33.81 20.07 -43.55
N LEU A 5 34.33 19.36 -42.55
CA LEU A 5 33.51 18.81 -41.47
C LEU A 5 33.05 19.99 -40.60
N ASN A 6 31.77 20.33 -40.73
CA ASN A 6 31.11 21.39 -39.97
C ASN A 6 30.88 20.92 -38.52
N ASN A 7 31.94 20.94 -37.70
CA ASN A 7 31.87 20.60 -36.29
C ASN A 7 31.24 21.76 -35.50
N LYS A 8 29.91 21.88 -35.55
CA LYS A 8 29.15 22.73 -34.61
C LYS A 8 29.06 22.01 -33.27
N GLY A 9 29.76 22.53 -32.26
CA GLY A 9 29.62 22.10 -30.86
C GLY A 9 28.41 22.75 -30.19
N PHE A 10 27.92 22.16 -29.09
CA PHE A 10 26.91 22.77 -28.24
C PHE A 10 27.46 24.02 -27.53
N THR A 11 26.63 25.05 -27.40
CA THR A 11 26.95 26.24 -26.61
C THR A 11 26.64 26.01 -25.13
N LEU A 12 27.39 26.68 -24.25
CA LEU A 12 27.13 26.65 -22.81
C LEU A 12 25.72 27.17 -22.47
N THR A 13 25.26 28.19 -23.19
CA THR A 13 23.94 28.79 -23.01
C THR A 13 22.81 27.83 -23.37
N GLU A 14 22.99 26.98 -24.38
CA GLU A 14 22.01 25.92 -24.70
C GLU A 14 21.90 24.91 -23.57
N MET A 15 23.02 24.50 -22.96
CA MET A 15 23.00 23.57 -21.83
C MET A 15 22.40 24.19 -20.57
N MET A 16 22.62 25.49 -20.32
CA MET A 16 21.98 26.19 -19.20
C MET A 16 20.44 26.17 -19.32
N ILE A 17 19.91 26.51 -20.50
CA ILE A 17 18.45 26.51 -20.73
C ILE A 17 17.87 25.10 -20.56
N VAL A 18 18.55 24.08 -21.09
CA VAL A 18 18.11 22.67 -20.95
C VAL A 18 18.04 22.24 -19.49
N ILE A 19 19.07 22.54 -18.69
CA ILE A 19 19.09 22.18 -17.26
C ILE A 19 17.99 22.91 -16.50
N VAL A 20 17.73 24.19 -16.80
CA VAL A 20 16.64 24.96 -16.19
C VAL A 20 15.27 24.34 -16.49
N ILE A 21 15.02 23.96 -17.75
CA ILE A 21 13.76 23.31 -18.15
C ILE A 21 13.60 21.96 -17.44
N ILE A 22 14.65 21.13 -17.42
CA ILE A 22 14.63 19.83 -16.72
C ILE A 22 14.39 20.03 -15.23
N GLY A 23 14.98 21.05 -14.60
CA GLY A 23 14.77 21.38 -13.20
C GLY A 23 13.31 21.73 -12.87
N ILE A 24 12.66 22.53 -13.70
CA ILE A 24 11.23 22.89 -13.54
C ILE A 24 10.35 21.64 -13.71
N LEU A 25 10.59 20.84 -14.75
CA LEU A 25 9.81 19.63 -15.00
C LEU A 25 9.99 18.60 -13.88
N ALA A 26 11.19 18.42 -13.36
CA ALA A 26 11.48 17.50 -12.26
C ALA A 26 10.72 17.88 -10.98
N MET A 27 10.66 19.18 -10.64
CA MET A 27 9.92 19.65 -9.46
C MET A 27 8.42 19.33 -9.53
N ILE A 28 7.81 19.35 -10.71
CA ILE A 28 6.38 19.01 -10.89
C ILE A 28 6.18 17.49 -10.94
N ALA A 29 7.08 16.77 -11.62
CA ALA A 29 6.94 15.34 -11.86
C ALA A 29 7.14 14.50 -10.59
N ILE A 30 8.21 14.74 -9.83
CA ILE A 30 8.59 13.95 -8.65
C ILE A 30 7.45 13.81 -7.61
N PRO A 31 6.82 14.91 -7.12
CA PRO A 31 5.77 14.78 -6.10
C PRO A 31 4.55 13.99 -6.61
N LYS A 32 4.26 14.04 -7.92
CA LYS A 32 3.12 13.32 -8.51
C LYS A 32 3.28 11.80 -8.47
N PHE A 33 4.51 11.28 -8.48
CA PHE A 33 4.77 9.83 -8.51
C PHE A 33 4.91 9.18 -7.13
N MET A 34 5.17 9.96 -6.07
CA MET A 34 5.48 9.43 -4.74
C MET A 34 4.34 8.63 -4.08
N GLY A 35 3.07 8.91 -4.41
CA GLY A 35 1.91 8.22 -3.79
C GLY A 35 1.42 6.97 -4.53
N THR A 36 1.74 6.81 -5.81
CA THR A 36 1.14 5.76 -6.66
C THR A 36 1.68 4.37 -6.33
N THR A 37 2.98 4.27 -6.09
CA THR A 37 3.62 3.00 -5.70
C THR A 37 3.15 2.53 -4.33
N THR A 38 2.95 3.45 -3.38
CA THR A 38 2.37 3.12 -2.08
C THR A 38 0.96 2.56 -2.24
N LYS A 39 0.09 3.22 -3.02
CA LYS A 39 -1.28 2.71 -3.25
C LYS A 39 -1.29 1.31 -3.87
N ALA A 40 -0.38 1.01 -4.80
CA ALA A 40 -0.24 -0.32 -5.37
C ALA A 40 0.15 -1.37 -4.31
N LYS A 41 1.06 -1.04 -3.39
CA LYS A 41 1.43 -1.90 -2.26
C LYS A 41 0.26 -2.08 -1.29
N LEU A 42 -0.48 -1.01 -1.01
CA LEU A 42 -1.65 -1.05 -0.12
C LEU A 42 -2.78 -1.91 -0.70
N ALA A 43 -2.88 -2.10 -2.01
CA ALA A 43 -3.92 -2.95 -2.60
C ALA A 43 -3.79 -4.44 -2.20
N GLU A 44 -2.65 -4.87 -1.64
CA GLU A 44 -2.41 -6.26 -1.24
C GLU A 44 -3.29 -6.73 -0.07
N PHE A 45 -3.57 -5.86 0.91
CA PHE A 45 -4.23 -6.33 2.14
C PHE A 45 -5.72 -6.65 1.94
N ALA A 46 -6.40 -5.95 1.03
CA ALA A 46 -7.84 -6.04 0.86
C ALA A 46 -8.33 -7.46 0.49
N PRO A 47 -7.74 -8.17 -0.50
CA PRO A 47 -8.12 -9.55 -0.78
C PRO A 47 -7.83 -10.51 0.38
N VAL A 48 -6.76 -10.29 1.15
CA VAL A 48 -6.44 -11.14 2.31
C VAL A 48 -7.48 -10.98 3.42
N LEU A 49 -7.89 -9.74 3.74
CA LEU A 49 -8.95 -9.52 4.72
C LEU A 49 -10.29 -10.13 4.25
N MET A 50 -10.61 -10.05 2.96
CA MET A 50 -11.81 -10.69 2.39
C MET A 50 -11.74 -12.21 2.46
N HIS A 51 -10.56 -12.80 2.31
CA HIS A 51 -10.38 -14.23 2.47
C HIS A 51 -10.61 -14.67 3.93
N ILE A 52 -10.03 -13.95 4.90
CA ILE A 52 -10.26 -14.20 6.32
C ILE A 52 -11.75 -14.10 6.66
N TYR A 53 -12.46 -13.11 6.10
CA TYR A 53 -13.92 -12.98 6.26
C TYR A 53 -14.66 -14.22 5.76
N SER A 54 -14.34 -14.71 4.57
CA SER A 54 -14.99 -15.90 3.99
C SER A 54 -14.74 -17.16 4.84
N LEU A 55 -13.54 -17.30 5.40
CA LEU A 55 -13.20 -18.40 6.29
C LEU A 55 -13.96 -18.30 7.61
N GLN A 56 -14.11 -17.10 8.16
CA GLN A 56 -14.89 -16.86 9.37
C GLN A 56 -16.39 -17.15 9.17
N ASP A 57 -16.95 -16.78 8.03
CA ASP A 57 -18.35 -17.08 7.70
C ASP A 57 -18.59 -18.60 7.64
N SER A 58 -17.67 -19.33 7.03
CA SER A 58 -17.73 -20.80 6.97
C SER A 58 -17.56 -21.43 8.37
N TYR A 59 -16.60 -20.93 9.15
CA TYR A 59 -16.35 -21.42 10.51
C TYR A 59 -17.54 -21.20 11.45
N TYR A 60 -18.20 -20.04 11.33
CA TYR A 60 -19.39 -19.73 12.13
C TYR A 60 -20.55 -20.68 11.80
N GLN A 61 -20.74 -21.05 10.52
CA GLN A 61 -21.76 -22.01 10.12
C GLN A 61 -21.54 -23.42 10.68
N GLU A 62 -20.29 -23.81 10.92
CA GLU A 62 -19.95 -25.14 11.46
C GLU A 62 -19.95 -25.18 13.00
N MET A 63 -19.50 -24.11 13.65
CA MET A 63 -19.17 -24.09 15.08
C MET A 63 -20.06 -23.17 15.93
N ASP A 64 -20.98 -22.42 15.30
CA ASP A 64 -21.86 -21.41 15.93
C ASP A 64 -21.10 -20.36 16.76
N ARG A 65 -19.85 -20.09 16.35
CA ARG A 65 -18.93 -19.11 16.96
C ARG A 65 -17.86 -18.72 15.96
N TYR A 66 -17.26 -17.54 16.09
CA TYR A 66 -16.12 -17.17 15.26
C TYR A 66 -14.83 -17.79 15.81
N ALA A 67 -13.87 -18.05 14.92
CA ALA A 67 -12.58 -18.59 15.33
C ALA A 67 -11.78 -17.54 16.11
N ALA A 68 -11.09 -17.96 17.18
CA ALA A 68 -10.41 -17.03 18.08
C ALA A 68 -9.20 -16.33 17.44
N ASP A 69 -8.51 -17.03 16.56
CA ASP A 69 -7.28 -16.58 15.90
C ASP A 69 -7.13 -17.24 14.50
N LEU A 70 -6.11 -16.82 13.75
CA LEU A 70 -5.85 -17.33 12.40
C LEU A 70 -5.50 -18.83 12.39
N LYS A 71 -4.92 -19.35 13.48
CA LYS A 71 -4.56 -20.77 13.60
C LYS A 71 -5.81 -21.63 13.74
N ALA A 72 -6.82 -21.15 14.45
CA ALA A 72 -8.12 -21.82 14.55
C ALA A 72 -8.88 -21.87 13.21
N LEU A 73 -8.56 -20.99 12.25
CA LEU A 73 -9.06 -21.03 10.88
C LEU A 73 -8.24 -21.94 9.94
N ASP A 74 -7.18 -22.57 10.43
CA ASP A 74 -6.16 -23.25 9.60
C ASP A 74 -5.61 -22.33 8.49
N PHE A 75 -5.60 -21.02 8.75
CA PHE A 75 -5.10 -20.03 7.81
C PHE A 75 -3.62 -19.80 8.04
N SER A 76 -2.80 -20.21 7.07
CA SER A 76 -1.39 -19.85 7.04
C SER A 76 -1.24 -18.41 6.57
N ASP A 77 -0.61 -17.59 7.42
CA ASP A 77 -0.47 -16.17 7.14
C ASP A 77 0.35 -15.96 5.86
N PRO A 78 -0.16 -15.22 4.85
CA PRO A 78 0.56 -15.04 3.61
C PRO A 78 1.87 -14.31 3.87
N GLU A 79 2.96 -14.79 3.26
CA GLU A 79 4.27 -14.16 3.36
C GLU A 79 4.24 -12.80 2.63
N SER A 80 3.88 -11.78 3.39
CA SER A 80 3.70 -10.43 2.90
C SER A 80 4.90 -9.56 3.29
N LYS A 81 5.38 -8.80 2.30
CA LYS A 81 6.47 -7.84 2.50
C LYS A 81 5.99 -6.58 3.23
N TYR A 82 4.72 -6.22 3.06
CA TYR A 82 4.21 -4.90 3.44
C TYR A 82 3.29 -4.93 4.66
N PHE A 83 2.66 -6.07 4.94
CA PHE A 83 1.69 -6.27 6.00
C PHE A 83 1.99 -7.48 6.87
N ASP A 84 1.69 -7.37 8.15
CA ASP A 84 1.47 -8.49 9.05
C ASP A 84 -0.04 -8.60 9.30
N TYR A 85 -0.61 -9.80 9.20
CA TYR A 85 -2.04 -10.01 9.43
C TYR A 85 -2.27 -10.64 10.79
N SER A 86 -3.40 -10.30 11.39
CA SER A 86 -3.81 -10.83 12.68
C SER A 86 -5.33 -10.79 12.77
N MET A 87 -5.87 -11.55 13.72
CA MET A 87 -7.29 -11.57 13.95
C MET A 87 -7.57 -11.91 15.41
N THR A 88 -8.68 -11.40 15.91
CA THR A 88 -9.26 -11.82 17.18
C THR A 88 -10.74 -12.07 16.97
N GLY A 89 -11.26 -13.18 17.49
CA GLY A 89 -12.67 -13.52 17.41
C GLY A 89 -13.18 -14.23 18.65
N ASP A 90 -14.50 -14.25 18.80
CA ASP A 90 -15.23 -14.94 19.85
C ASP A 90 -16.66 -15.27 19.39
N SER A 91 -17.56 -15.58 20.32
CA SER A 91 -18.96 -15.86 19.99
C SER A 91 -19.75 -14.62 19.50
N ALA A 92 -19.30 -13.41 19.79
CA ALA A 92 -19.99 -12.16 19.45
C ALA A 92 -19.52 -11.56 18.11
N GLY A 93 -18.29 -11.84 17.68
CA GLY A 93 -17.77 -11.34 16.42
C GLY A 93 -16.30 -11.67 16.18
N PHE A 94 -15.77 -11.11 15.10
CA PHE A 94 -14.34 -11.12 14.84
C PHE A 94 -13.89 -9.76 14.30
N VAL A 95 -12.59 -9.49 14.44
CA VAL A 95 -11.90 -8.39 13.80
C VAL A 95 -10.63 -8.94 13.17
N ALA A 96 -10.58 -8.92 11.85
CA ALA A 96 -9.36 -9.16 11.08
C ALA A 96 -8.61 -7.84 10.90
N LYS A 97 -7.28 -7.87 10.98
CA LYS A 97 -6.41 -6.69 10.95
C LYS A 97 -5.24 -6.94 10.00
N ALA A 98 -4.94 -5.96 9.16
CA ALA A 98 -3.69 -5.87 8.41
C ALA A 98 -2.91 -4.66 8.89
N MET A 99 -1.69 -4.88 9.38
CA MET A 99 -0.82 -3.85 9.93
C MET A 99 0.39 -3.65 9.02
N VAL A 100 0.73 -2.40 8.72
CA VAL A 100 1.88 -2.07 7.88
C VAL A 100 3.19 -2.42 8.59
N LYS A 101 3.94 -3.34 8.01
CA LYS A 101 5.19 -3.89 8.53
C LYS A 101 6.40 -3.00 8.29
N THR A 102 6.45 -2.36 7.12
CA THR A 102 7.61 -1.58 6.65
C THR A 102 7.35 -0.09 6.61
N SER A 103 8.41 0.71 6.60
CA SER A 103 8.28 2.17 6.44
C SER A 103 7.85 2.47 5.00
N MET A 104 6.60 2.94 4.84
CA MET A 104 6.02 3.33 3.57
C MET A 104 5.50 4.75 3.69
N LYS A 105 5.64 5.57 2.64
CA LYS A 105 5.19 6.96 2.66
C LYS A 105 3.84 7.13 1.99
N ASP A 106 2.95 7.93 2.57
CA ASP A 106 1.59 8.22 2.08
C ASP A 106 1.50 9.11 0.82
N GLY A 107 2.65 9.42 0.19
CA GLY A 107 2.76 10.38 -0.91
C GLY A 107 2.87 11.85 -0.46
N GLN A 108 2.62 12.15 0.82
CA GLN A 108 2.88 13.46 1.45
C GLN A 108 4.15 13.43 2.31
N GLY A 109 4.73 12.23 2.52
CA GLY A 109 5.97 12.03 3.27
C GLY A 109 5.76 11.47 4.68
N ASN A 110 4.51 11.30 5.12
CA ASN A 110 4.19 10.69 6.41
C ASN A 110 4.46 9.19 6.36
N ASP A 111 5.03 8.64 7.42
CA ASP A 111 5.24 7.19 7.52
C ASP A 111 3.91 6.48 7.84
N LEU A 112 3.74 5.31 7.25
CA LEU A 112 2.61 4.42 7.46
C LEU A 112 2.98 3.20 8.32
N LYS A 113 4.24 3.08 8.78
CA LYS A 113 4.66 1.95 9.63
C LYS A 113 3.77 1.84 10.87
N ALA A 114 3.33 0.61 11.18
CA ALA A 114 2.42 0.26 12.27
C ALA A 114 0.98 0.84 12.16
N GLU A 115 0.68 1.61 11.12
CA GLU A 115 -0.70 1.92 10.78
C GLU A 115 -1.42 0.64 10.34
N TYR A 116 -2.73 0.56 10.56
CA TYR A 116 -3.47 -0.67 10.33
C TYR A 116 -4.89 -0.41 9.84
N VAL A 117 -5.42 -1.40 9.13
CA VAL A 117 -6.82 -1.47 8.68
C VAL A 117 -7.46 -2.71 9.27
N THR A 118 -8.76 -2.63 9.52
CA THR A 118 -9.54 -3.76 10.06
C THR A 118 -10.80 -4.00 9.26
N MET A 119 -11.30 -5.23 9.34
CA MET A 119 -12.64 -5.61 8.89
C MET A 119 -13.28 -6.53 9.92
N ASN A 120 -14.57 -6.33 10.20
CA ASN A 120 -15.35 -7.15 11.13
C ASN A 120 -16.39 -8.02 10.41
N GLN A 121 -17.19 -8.76 11.19
CA GLN A 121 -18.24 -9.67 10.69
C GLN A 121 -19.35 -8.97 9.89
N LYS A 122 -19.55 -7.66 10.09
CA LYS A 122 -20.51 -6.84 9.34
C LYS A 122 -19.90 -6.23 8.08
N LYS A 123 -18.64 -6.56 7.75
CA LYS A 123 -17.84 -5.91 6.70
C LYS A 123 -17.63 -4.41 6.96
N GLU A 124 -17.70 -3.98 8.23
CA GLU A 124 -17.39 -2.61 8.58
C GLU A 124 -15.87 -2.42 8.57
N HIS A 125 -15.43 -1.41 7.83
CA HIS A 125 -14.03 -1.06 7.69
C HIS A 125 -13.60 -0.14 8.85
N GLY A 126 -12.53 -0.52 9.53
CA GLY A 126 -11.93 0.22 10.62
C GLY A 126 -10.42 0.37 10.46
N GLY A 127 -9.75 0.83 11.53
CA GLY A 127 -8.31 1.04 11.54
C GLY A 127 -7.92 2.50 11.73
N THR A 128 -6.65 2.80 11.47
CA THR A 128 -6.11 4.14 11.64
C THR A 128 -6.50 5.06 10.49
N GLU A 129 -6.84 6.30 10.83
CA GLU A 129 -7.34 7.29 9.86
C GLU A 129 -6.36 7.54 8.71
N ASN A 130 -5.05 7.55 9.00
CA ASN A 130 -4.04 7.84 8.00
C ASN A 130 -4.00 6.78 6.90
N LEU A 131 -3.92 5.50 7.28
CA LEU A 131 -3.86 4.41 6.30
C LEU A 131 -5.17 4.27 5.55
N ARG A 132 -6.31 4.41 6.22
CA ARG A 132 -7.64 4.37 5.59
C ARG A 132 -7.81 5.41 4.51
N ARG A 133 -7.40 6.66 4.78
CA ARG A 133 -7.45 7.75 3.81
C ARG A 133 -6.61 7.46 2.56
N VAL A 134 -5.43 6.88 2.74
CA VAL A 134 -4.50 6.61 1.63
C VAL A 134 -4.93 5.39 0.82
N ALA A 135 -5.41 4.34 1.51
CA ALA A 135 -5.88 3.10 0.92
C ALA A 135 -7.30 3.17 0.35
N ARG A 136 -8.08 4.20 0.72
CA ARG A 136 -9.53 4.32 0.45
C ARG A 136 -10.33 3.16 1.09
N TRP A 137 -10.07 2.92 2.38
CA TRP A 137 -10.66 1.84 3.19
C TRP A 137 -11.71 2.35 4.19
#